data_AF-A0A522ZQP9-F1
#
_entry.id   AF-A0A522ZQP9-F1
#
_cell.length_a   1.000
_cell.length_b   1.000
_cell.length_c   1.000
_cell.angle_alpha   90.00
_cell.angle_beta   90.00
_cell.angle_gamma   90.00
#
_symmetry.space_group_name_H-M   'P 1'
#
loop_
_entity.id
_entity.type
_entity.pdbx_description
1 polymer ?
#
loop_
_entity_poly.entity_id
_entity_poly.type
_entity_poly.pdbx_seq_one_letter_code
_entity_poly.pdbx_strand_id
1 'polypeptide(L)'
;MANASSWFRPLRSLHLYIGAFTAPALLFFAFTGILQTFGLHEPARDGSYRPAAWVASIAHLHKKQSLEVPVRRALPAVAGGDGLRHGPGPNGVQGVAGSAPRPVVWPMQVFFTIVALSLALSVLSGLYMSWCRARRPRILVSTLAVGVVVPLLLLA
;
A
#
# COMPACT_ATOMS: atom_id res chain seq x y z
N MET A 1 4.13 44.31 -18.75
CA MET A 1 4.08 42.86 -19.10
C MET A 1 4.69 42.09 -17.94
N ALA A 2 3.86 41.42 -17.13
CA ALA A 2 4.32 40.75 -15.91
C ALA A 2 5.23 39.56 -16.23
N ASN A 3 6.30 39.40 -15.44
CA ASN A 3 7.36 38.39 -15.56
C ASN A 3 6.80 36.95 -15.48
N ALA A 4 6.34 36.38 -16.59
CA ALA A 4 5.94 34.96 -16.66
C ALA A 4 7.13 34.00 -16.47
N SER A 5 8.37 34.47 -16.59
CA SER A 5 9.59 33.65 -16.59
C SER A 5 10.16 33.31 -15.20
N SER A 6 9.72 33.98 -14.13
CA SER A 6 10.28 33.75 -12.77
C SER A 6 9.71 32.51 -12.07
N TRP A 7 8.55 32.01 -12.48
CA TRP A 7 7.83 30.93 -11.80
C TRP A 7 8.26 29.51 -12.21
N PHE A 8 8.78 29.31 -13.42
CA PHE A 8 9.14 27.97 -13.91
C PHE A 8 10.33 27.34 -13.17
N ARG A 9 11.30 28.16 -12.76
CA ARG A 9 12.49 27.72 -12.01
C ARG A 9 12.14 27.17 -10.61
N PRO A 10 11.40 27.90 -9.75
CA PRO A 10 11.02 27.38 -8.44
C PRO A 10 10.07 26.19 -8.55
N LEU A 11 9.13 26.18 -9.50
CA LEU A 11 8.22 25.04 -9.70
C LEU A 11 8.97 23.75 -10.05
N ARG A 12 9.95 23.84 -10.96
CA ARG A 12 10.83 22.71 -11.31
C ARG A 12 11.63 22.22 -10.11
N SER A 13 12.16 23.14 -9.30
CA SER A 13 12.92 22.81 -8.09
C SER A 13 12.03 22.11 -7.07
N LEU A 14 10.82 22.64 -6.84
CA LEU A 14 9.82 22.07 -5.96
C LEU A 14 9.42 20.67 -6.40
N HIS A 15 9.11 20.48 -7.68
CA HIS A 15 8.76 19.18 -8.25
C HIS A 15 9.89 18.16 -8.07
N LEU A 16 11.15 18.57 -8.26
CA LEU A 16 12.32 17.69 -8.05
C LEU A 16 12.42 17.25 -6.59
N TYR A 17 12.37 18.18 -5.63
CA TYR A 17 12.58 17.85 -4.22
C TYR A 17 11.37 17.14 -3.60
N ILE A 18 10.15 17.62 -3.85
CA ILE A 18 8.93 16.93 -3.40
C ILE A 18 8.86 15.56 -4.06
N GLY A 19 9.10 15.47 -5.37
CA GLY A 19 9.07 14.20 -6.10
C GLY A 19 10.10 13.20 -5.59
N ALA A 20 11.34 13.63 -5.34
CA ALA A 20 12.37 12.75 -4.77
C ALA A 20 12.04 12.33 -3.33
N PHE A 21 11.47 13.23 -2.53
CA PHE A 21 11.07 12.94 -1.15
C PHE A 21 9.91 11.93 -1.09
N THR A 22 8.90 12.06 -1.95
CA THR A 22 7.71 11.18 -1.95
C THR A 22 7.89 9.91 -2.79
N ALA A 23 8.91 9.85 -3.65
CA ALA A 23 9.18 8.71 -4.53
C ALA A 23 9.17 7.34 -3.81
N PRO A 24 9.80 7.16 -2.63
CA PRO A 24 9.79 5.86 -1.95
C PRO A 24 8.38 5.43 -1.56
N ALA A 25 7.56 6.36 -1.06
CA ALA A 25 6.16 6.08 -0.70
C ALA A 25 5.30 5.79 -1.93
N LEU A 26 5.48 6.53 -3.03
CA LEU A 26 4.76 6.28 -4.28
C LEU A 26 5.11 4.91 -4.88
N LEU A 27 6.38 4.51 -4.85
CA LEU A 27 6.82 3.18 -5.28
C LEU A 27 6.25 2.08 -4.36
N PHE A 28 6.29 2.31 -3.05
CA PHE A 28 5.68 1.42 -2.07
C PHE A 28 4.18 1.23 -2.35
N PHE A 29 3.43 2.32 -2.54
CA PHE A 29 1.99 2.27 -2.84
C PHE A 29 1.68 1.63 -4.19
N ALA A 30 2.47 1.90 -5.23
CA ALA A 30 2.31 1.25 -6.52
C ALA A 30 2.49 -0.28 -6.40
N PHE A 31 3.56 -0.71 -5.72
CA PHE A 31 3.84 -2.13 -5.52
C PHE A 31 2.77 -2.81 -4.67
N THR A 32 2.48 -2.28 -3.48
CA THR A 32 1.50 -2.87 -2.57
C THR A 32 0.06 -2.75 -3.09
N GLY A 33 -0.24 -1.74 -3.92
CA GLY A 33 -1.52 -1.60 -4.62
C GLY A 33 -1.77 -2.71 -5.65
N ILE A 34 -0.72 -3.16 -6.36
CA ILE A 34 -0.81 -4.34 -7.24
C ILE A 34 -1.13 -5.60 -6.41
N LEU A 35 -0.41 -5.82 -5.31
CA LEU A 35 -0.65 -6.96 -4.40
C LEU A 35 -2.09 -6.96 -3.85
N GLN A 36 -2.64 -5.79 -3.53
CA GLN A 36 -4.03 -5.64 -3.08
C GLN A 36 -5.05 -5.88 -4.20
N THR A 37 -4.76 -5.42 -5.41
CA THR A 37 -5.64 -5.60 -6.58
C THR A 37 -5.89 -7.08 -6.89
N PHE A 38 -4.87 -7.92 -6.69
CA PHE A 38 -4.95 -9.37 -6.88
C PHE A 38 -5.25 -10.16 -5.60
N GLY A 39 -5.42 -9.50 -4.45
CA GLY A 39 -5.69 -10.19 -3.18
C GLY A 39 -4.54 -11.07 -2.68
N LEU A 40 -3.31 -10.88 -3.18
CA LEU A 40 -2.13 -11.70 -2.85
C LEU A 40 -1.66 -11.55 -1.38
N HIS A 41 -2.29 -10.65 -0.63
CA HIS A 41 -2.04 -10.44 0.79
C HIS A 41 -3.00 -11.21 1.69
N GLU A 42 -4.03 -11.84 1.13
CA GLU A 42 -4.99 -12.67 1.86
C GLU A 42 -4.69 -14.16 1.63
N PRO A 43 -4.80 -15.02 2.67
CA PRO A 43 -4.72 -16.46 2.48
C PRO A 43 -5.89 -16.94 1.63
N ALA A 44 -5.62 -17.89 0.73
CA ALA A 44 -6.66 -18.46 -0.12
C ALA A 44 -7.66 -19.27 0.73
N ARG A 45 -8.94 -19.23 0.33
CA ARG A 45 -10.05 -19.84 1.10
C ARG A 45 -9.95 -21.36 1.19
N ASP A 46 -9.29 -21.98 0.22
CA ASP A 46 -9.00 -23.41 0.10
C ASP A 46 -7.70 -23.81 0.81
N GLY A 47 -6.95 -22.87 1.38
CA GLY A 47 -5.69 -23.12 2.07
C GLY A 47 -4.50 -23.39 1.15
N SER A 48 -4.67 -23.34 -0.18
CA SER A 48 -3.60 -23.60 -1.16
C SER A 48 -2.50 -22.53 -1.16
N TYR A 49 -2.83 -21.32 -0.71
CA TYR A 49 -1.91 -20.20 -0.63
C TYR A 49 -1.94 -19.53 0.74
N ARG A 50 -0.74 -19.32 1.31
CA ARG A 50 -0.52 -18.51 2.50
C ARG A 50 0.51 -17.43 2.15
N PRO A 51 0.17 -16.14 2.26
CA PRO A 51 1.13 -15.07 2.01
C PRO A 51 2.25 -15.11 3.05
N ALA A 52 3.47 -14.80 2.63
CA ALA A 52 4.57 -14.62 3.56
C ALA A 52 4.23 -13.46 4.55
N ALA A 53 4.65 -13.57 5.81
CA ALA A 53 4.29 -12.61 6.85
C ALA A 53 4.64 -11.15 6.49
N TRP A 54 5.77 -10.94 5.80
CA TRP A 54 6.19 -9.62 5.32
C TRP A 54 5.27 -9.07 4.22
N VAL A 55 4.64 -9.91 3.38
CA VAL A 55 3.69 -9.50 2.34
C VAL A 55 2.38 -9.02 2.98
N ALA A 56 1.90 -9.77 3.97
CA ALA A 56 0.69 -9.41 4.71
C ALA A 56 0.88 -8.11 5.52
N SER A 57 2.07 -7.91 6.12
CA SER A 57 2.36 -6.71 6.90
C SER A 57 2.49 -5.45 6.03
N ILE A 58 3.21 -5.50 4.90
CA ILE A 58 3.33 -4.34 4.01
C ILE A 58 1.99 -3.97 3.35
N ALA A 59 1.13 -4.95 3.05
CA ALA A 59 -0.20 -4.68 2.53
C ALA A 59 -1.11 -4.03 3.59
N HIS A 60 -0.98 -4.42 4.86
CA HIS A 60 -1.64 -3.74 5.97
C HIS A 60 -1.10 -2.33 6.20
N LEU A 61 0.22 -2.13 6.07
CA LEU A 61 0.83 -0.81 6.19
C LEU A 61 0.28 0.16 5.12
N HIS A 62 0.09 -0.29 3.88
CA HIS A 62 -0.59 0.50 2.83
C HIS A 62 -2.03 0.85 3.20
N LYS A 63 -2.79 -0.08 3.78
CA LYS A 63 -4.24 0.09 4.03
C LYS A 63 -4.57 0.83 5.33
N LYS A 64 -3.87 0.50 6.39
CA LYS A 64 -4.21 0.84 7.78
C LYS A 64 -3.12 1.63 8.50
N GLN A 65 -2.00 1.90 7.83
CA GLN A 65 -0.86 2.59 8.43
C GLN A 65 -0.38 1.88 9.72
N SER A 66 -0.58 0.56 9.82
CA SER A 66 -0.20 -0.27 10.96
C SER A 66 0.48 -1.55 10.45
N LEU A 67 1.47 -2.01 11.21
CA LEU A 67 2.17 -3.29 10.97
C LEU A 67 1.44 -4.47 11.63
N GLU A 68 0.51 -4.21 12.55
CA GLU A 68 -0.21 -5.26 13.26
C GLU A 68 -1.24 -5.89 12.33
N VAL A 69 -0.89 -7.08 11.81
CA VAL A 69 -1.83 -7.93 11.07
C VAL A 69 -2.68 -8.65 12.12
N PRO A 70 -4.00 -8.40 12.19
CA PRO A 70 -4.84 -9.13 13.14
C PRO A 70 -4.72 -10.62 12.87
N VAL A 71 -4.23 -11.38 13.84
CA VAL A 71 -4.21 -12.84 13.76
C VAL A 71 -5.67 -13.28 13.70
N ARG A 72 -6.15 -13.66 12.51
CA ARG A 72 -7.45 -14.30 12.37
C ARG A 72 -7.36 -15.59 13.16
N ARG A 73 -7.98 -15.61 14.35
CA ARG A 73 -8.06 -16.78 15.22
C ARG A 73 -8.61 -17.93 14.37
N ALA A 74 -7.82 -18.99 14.19
CA ALA A 74 -8.32 -20.21 13.58
C ALA A 74 -9.54 -20.63 14.40
N LEU A 75 -10.68 -20.77 13.74
CA LEU A 75 -11.91 -21.23 14.38
C LEU A 75 -11.58 -22.59 15.03
N PRO A 76 -11.89 -22.82 16.32
CA PRO A 76 -11.71 -24.13 16.92
C PRO A 76 -12.45 -25.15 16.06
N ALA A 77 -11.79 -26.25 15.69
CA ALA A 77 -12.47 -27.39 15.11
C ALA A 77 -13.62 -27.74 16.07
N VAL A 78 -14.85 -27.67 15.57
CA VAL A 78 -16.06 -28.00 16.34
C VAL A 78 -15.97 -29.48 16.70
N ALA A 79 -15.46 -29.76 17.90
CA ALA A 79 -15.75 -31.00 18.59
C ALA A 79 -17.22 -30.92 19.03
N GLY A 80 -18.01 -31.91 18.64
CA GLY A 80 -19.45 -31.94 18.85
C GLY A 80 -19.86 -31.84 20.32
N GLY A 81 -21.06 -31.34 20.55
CA GLY A 81 -21.70 -31.30 21.86
C GLY A 81 -22.95 -30.45 21.86
N ASP A 82 -24.11 -31.11 21.80
CA ASP A 82 -25.44 -30.57 22.04
C ASP A 82 -25.54 -29.78 23.37
N GLY A 83 -26.29 -28.68 23.38
CA GLY A 83 -26.64 -28.00 24.64
C GLY A 83 -27.19 -26.58 24.48
N LEU A 84 -28.52 -26.46 24.43
CA LEU A 84 -29.30 -25.22 24.52
C LEU A 84 -29.00 -24.43 25.82
N ARG A 85 -28.78 -23.11 25.74
CA ARG A 85 -29.61 -22.04 26.40
C ARG A 85 -28.98 -20.63 26.39
N HIS A 86 -29.90 -19.67 26.44
CA HIS A 86 -29.84 -18.22 26.17
C HIS A 86 -29.19 -17.38 27.28
N GLY A 87 -28.53 -16.27 26.92
CA GLY A 87 -28.17 -15.15 27.81
C GLY A 87 -27.77 -13.89 27.01
N PRO A 88 -28.30 -12.69 27.30
CA PRO A 88 -28.18 -11.52 26.43
C PRO A 88 -26.91 -10.70 26.75
N GLY A 89 -26.19 -10.25 25.71
CA GLY A 89 -25.02 -9.39 25.85
C GLY A 89 -24.88 -8.46 24.63
N PRO A 90 -24.72 -7.14 24.82
CA PRO A 90 -24.86 -6.14 23.77
C PRO A 90 -23.57 -5.97 22.96
N ASN A 91 -23.71 -5.50 21.72
CA ASN A 91 -22.66 -5.06 20.80
C ASN A 91 -21.78 -6.18 20.20
N GLY A 92 -22.16 -6.60 19.00
CA GLY A 92 -21.30 -7.46 18.18
C GLY A 92 -21.96 -8.06 16.95
N VAL A 93 -23.11 -7.56 16.49
CA VAL A 93 -23.68 -8.01 15.22
C VAL A 93 -23.01 -7.25 14.08
N GLN A 94 -21.80 -7.66 13.72
CA GLN A 94 -21.26 -7.50 12.38
C GLN A 94 -20.10 -8.49 12.19
N GLY A 95 -20.46 -9.76 12.02
CA GLY A 95 -19.51 -10.82 11.73
C GLY A 95 -20.14 -12.12 11.24
N VAL A 96 -21.43 -12.12 10.88
CA VAL A 96 -22.09 -13.27 10.26
C VAL A 96 -22.80 -12.79 9.00
N ALA A 97 -22.02 -12.65 7.95
CA ALA A 97 -22.53 -12.81 6.60
C ALA A 97 -21.46 -13.62 5.88
N GLY A 98 -21.80 -14.87 5.52
CA GLY A 98 -21.09 -15.57 4.47
C GLY A 98 -21.07 -14.63 3.27
N SER A 99 -19.93 -13.99 3.03
CA SER A 99 -19.79 -13.08 1.90
C SER A 99 -19.86 -13.95 0.66
N ALA A 100 -21.02 -13.89 -0.01
CA ALA A 100 -21.24 -14.38 -1.37
C ALA A 100 -19.99 -14.12 -2.24
N PRO A 101 -19.72 -14.95 -3.27
CA PRO A 101 -18.63 -14.70 -4.20
C PRO A 101 -18.72 -13.25 -4.67
N ARG A 102 -17.78 -12.40 -4.22
CA ARG A 102 -17.75 -11.02 -4.70
C ARG A 102 -17.47 -11.12 -6.20
N PRO A 103 -18.30 -10.52 -7.07
CA PRO A 103 -18.03 -10.55 -8.50
C PRO A 103 -16.63 -9.99 -8.72
N VAL A 104 -15.77 -10.79 -9.35
CA VAL A 104 -14.42 -10.36 -9.71
C VAL A 104 -14.59 -9.36 -10.85
N VAL A 105 -14.49 -8.07 -10.53
CA VAL A 105 -14.55 -7.00 -11.53
C VAL A 105 -13.22 -6.93 -12.28
N TRP A 106 -12.97 -7.94 -13.12
CA TRP A 106 -11.75 -8.12 -13.91
C TRP A 106 -11.30 -6.86 -14.67
N PRO A 107 -12.20 -6.07 -15.32
CA PRO A 107 -11.81 -4.82 -15.98
C PRO A 107 -11.19 -3.80 -15.02
N MET A 108 -11.71 -3.73 -13.79
CA MET A 108 -11.22 -2.80 -12.77
C MET A 108 -9.82 -3.21 -12.29
N GLN A 109 -9.56 -4.52 -12.13
CA GLN A 109 -8.24 -5.01 -11.74
C GLN A 109 -7.18 -4.70 -12.81
N VAL A 110 -7.51 -4.89 -14.09
CA VAL A 110 -6.61 -4.55 -15.21
C VAL A 110 -6.32 -3.05 -15.21
N PHE A 111 -7.36 -2.21 -15.09
CA PHE A 111 -7.20 -0.77 -15.07
C PHE A 111 -6.27 -0.31 -13.93
N PHE A 112 -6.52 -0.73 -12.70
CA PHE A 112 -5.67 -0.35 -11.56
C PHE A 112 -4.24 -0.89 -11.66
N THR A 113 -4.05 -2.07 -12.25
CA THR A 113 -2.72 -2.62 -12.51
C THR A 113 -1.95 -1.75 -13.51
N ILE A 114 -2.59 -1.33 -14.59
CA ILE A 114 -2.00 -0.40 -15.58
C ILE A 114 -1.66 0.94 -14.92
N VAL A 115 -2.56 1.48 -14.08
CA VAL A 115 -2.32 2.74 -13.36
C VAL A 115 -1.13 2.62 -12.41
N ALA A 116 -1.07 1.55 -11.61
CA ALA A 116 0.02 1.31 -10.66
C ALA A 116 1.36 1.14 -11.39
N LEU A 117 1.38 0.40 -12.50
CA LEU A 117 2.58 0.23 -13.32
C LEU A 117 3.02 1.55 -13.96
N SER A 118 2.07 2.33 -14.48
CA SER A 118 2.33 3.65 -15.07
C SER A 118 2.90 4.62 -14.02
N LEU A 119 2.36 4.61 -12.80
CA LEU A 119 2.86 5.39 -11.69
C LEU A 119 4.29 4.99 -11.32
N ALA A 120 4.56 3.68 -11.20
CA ALA A 120 5.90 3.18 -10.88
C ALA A 120 6.93 3.59 -11.95
N LEU A 121 6.61 3.39 -13.23
CA LEU A 121 7.47 3.78 -14.35
C LEU A 121 7.68 5.30 -14.40
N SER A 122 6.65 6.10 -14.12
CA SER A 122 6.75 7.56 -14.05
C SER A 122 7.69 8.02 -12.95
N VAL A 123 7.57 7.45 -11.73
CA VAL A 123 8.45 7.79 -10.61
C VAL A 123 9.90 7.34 -10.89
N LEU A 124 10.10 6.12 -11.40
CA LEU A 124 11.43 5.60 -11.73
C LEU A 124 12.12 6.42 -12.82
N SER A 125 11.41 6.74 -13.90
CA SER A 125 11.95 7.58 -14.98
C SER A 125 12.23 9.01 -14.51
N GLY A 126 11.36 9.60 -13.68
CA GLY A 126 11.58 10.90 -13.07
C GLY A 126 12.82 10.93 -12.16
N LEU A 127 13.02 9.89 -11.35
CA LEU A 127 14.20 9.75 -10.49
C LEU A 127 15.46 9.52 -11.31
N TYR A 128 15.41 8.68 -12.35
CA TYR A 128 16.51 8.45 -13.28
C TYR A 128 16.94 9.74 -13.99
N MET A 129 15.98 10.48 -14.56
CA MET A 129 16.28 11.77 -15.22
C MET A 129 16.83 12.79 -14.25
N SER A 130 16.35 12.80 -13.00
CA SER A 130 16.84 13.70 -11.96
C SER A 130 18.26 13.33 -11.53
N TRP A 131 18.56 12.04 -11.41
CA TRP A 131 19.89 11.53 -11.10
C TRP A 131 20.91 11.90 -12.19
N CYS A 132 20.62 11.54 -13.44
CA CYS A 132 21.53 11.77 -14.57
C CYS A 132 21.80 13.27 -14.82
N ARG A 133 20.87 14.15 -14.44
CA ARG A 133 20.99 15.61 -14.62
C ARG A 133 21.30 16.36 -13.32
N ALA A 134 21.53 15.65 -12.21
CA ALA A 134 21.80 16.29 -10.92
C ALA A 134 23.20 16.91 -10.91
N ARG A 135 23.27 18.23 -10.70
CA ARG A 135 24.56 18.90 -10.39
C ARG A 135 25.15 18.45 -9.05
N ARG A 136 24.29 17.97 -8.13
CA ARG A 136 24.66 17.51 -6.78
C ARG A 136 23.87 16.24 -6.42
N PRO A 137 24.28 15.05 -6.88
CA PRO A 137 23.54 13.81 -6.67
C PRO A 137 23.38 13.46 -5.18
N ARG A 138 24.34 13.87 -4.33
CA ARG A 138 24.26 13.70 -2.88
C ARG A 138 23.00 14.33 -2.26
N ILE A 139 22.57 15.50 -2.73
CA ILE A 139 21.37 16.15 -2.21
C ILE A 139 20.14 15.33 -2.59
N LEU A 140 20.05 14.88 -3.84
CA LEU A 140 18.95 14.03 -4.30
C LEU A 140 18.87 12.72 -3.50
N VAL A 141 20.01 12.04 -3.30
CA VAL A 141 20.10 10.83 -2.46
C VAL A 141 19.63 11.13 -1.04
N SER A 142 20.09 12.24 -0.45
CA SER A 142 19.70 12.60 0.92
C SER A 142 18.21 12.85 1.03
N THR A 143 17.60 13.54 0.06
CA THR A 143 16.15 13.78 0.02
C THR A 143 15.37 12.47 -0.11
N LEU A 144 15.82 11.56 -0.97
CA LEU A 144 15.24 10.22 -1.13
C LEU A 144 15.35 9.42 0.17
N ALA A 145 16.51 9.45 0.83
CA ALA A 145 16.75 8.75 2.09
C ALA A 145 15.86 9.31 3.22
N VAL A 146 15.72 10.63 3.33
CA VAL A 146 14.79 11.25 4.29
C VAL A 146 13.35 10.79 4.02
N GLY A 147 12.96 10.64 2.76
CA GLY A 147 11.66 10.08 2.37
C GLY A 147 11.41 8.64 2.84
N VAL A 148 12.46 7.85 3.08
CA VAL A 148 12.37 6.50 3.68
C VAL A 148 12.41 6.56 5.20
N VAL A 149 13.33 7.35 5.74
CA VAL A 149 13.60 7.40 7.20
C VAL A 149 12.44 8.03 7.96
N VAL A 150 11.83 9.10 7.45
CA VAL A 150 10.75 9.82 8.16
C VAL A 150 9.54 8.91 8.44
N PRO A 151 8.98 8.17 7.46
CA PRO A 151 7.89 7.24 7.74
C PRO A 151 8.26 6.14 8.73
N LEU A 152 9.49 5.62 8.69
CA LEU A 152 9.95 4.58 9.61
C LEU A 152 10.07 5.10 11.04
N LEU A 153 10.53 6.34 11.23
CA LEU A 153 10.59 6.97 12.55
C LEU A 153 9.21 7.28 13.12
N LEU A 154 8.22 7.55 12.27
CA LEU A 154 6.83 7.76 12.70
C LEU A 154 6.10 6.46 13.03
N LEU A 155 6.65 5.32 12.60
CA LEU A 155 6.10 3.99 12.82
C LEU A 155 6.69 3.30 14.06
N ALA A 156 7.89 3.72 14.49
CA ALA A 156 8.58 3.25 15.69
C ALA A 156 7.97 3.86 16.96
#